data_AF-A0A2V8LS37-F1
#
_entry.id   AF-A0A2V8LS37-F1
#
_cell.length_a   1.000
_cell.length_b   1.000
_cell.length_c   1.000
_cell.angle_alpha   90.00
_cell.angle_beta   90.00
_cell.angle_gamma   90.00
#
_symmetry.space_group_name_H-M   'P 1'
#
loop_
_entity.id
_entity.type
_entity.pdbx_description
1 polymer ?
#
loop_
_entity_poly.entity_id
_entity_poly.type
_entity_poly.pdbx_seq_one_letter_code
_entity_poly.pdbx_strand_id
1 'polypeptide(L)' 'MANEQQVEILKSGVMNWNNWCRTNPGVRVDLSGADFGGADLNSALLTEANLRGAYLMEADMSEAELQGADLYL' A
#
# COMPACT_ATOMS: atom_id res chain seq x y z
N MET A 1 -8.83 -2.34 10.10
CA MET A 1 -8.15 -3.64 9.96
C MET A 1 -7.99 -3.83 8.48
N ALA A 2 -6.77 -4.11 8.02
CA ALA A 2 -6.47 -4.19 6.61
C ALA A 2 -7.38 -5.16 5.85
N ASN A 3 -7.60 -4.85 4.58
CA ASN A 3 -8.16 -5.80 3.63
C ASN A 3 -7.07 -6.80 3.25
N GLU A 4 -7.25 -8.07 3.66
CA GLU A 4 -6.26 -9.13 3.45
C GLU A 4 -5.92 -9.34 1.96
N GLN A 5 -6.90 -9.26 1.07
CA GLN A 5 -6.66 -9.41 -0.37
C GLN A 5 -5.75 -8.30 -0.89
N GLN A 6 -5.95 -7.05 -0.46
CA GLN A 6 -5.12 -5.92 -0.88
C GLN A 6 -3.68 -6.04 -0.34
N VAL A 7 -3.54 -6.50 0.91
CA VAL A 7 -2.23 -6.76 1.52
C VAL A 7 -1.47 -7.83 0.73
N GLU A 8 -2.13 -8.94 0.40
CA GLU A 8 -1.49 -10.02 -0.37
C GLU A 8 -1.10 -9.58 -1.79
N ILE A 9 -1.93 -8.75 -2.44
CA ILE A 9 -1.57 -8.20 -3.75
C ILE A 9 -0.32 -7.31 -3.64
N LEU A 10 -0.26 -6.42 -2.65
CA LEU A 10 0.91 -5.56 -2.47
C LEU A 10 2.17 -6.35 -2.11
N LYS A 11 2.04 -7.36 -1.23
CA LYS A 11 3.14 -8.28 -0.88
C LYS A 11 3.61 -9.14 -2.05
N SER A 12 2.76 -9.40 -3.04
CA SER A 12 3.14 -10.10 -4.27
C SER A 12 4.02 -9.25 -5.21
N GLY A 13 4.18 -7.95 -4.91
CA GLY A 13 5.08 -7.03 -5.61
C GLY A 13 4.37 -5.81 -6.19
N VAL A 14 5.11 -4.70 -6.27
CA VAL A 14 4.57 -3.40 -6.73
C VAL A 14 4.01 -3.45 -8.14
N MET A 15 4.58 -4.26 -9.04
CA MET A 15 4.04 -4.39 -10.40
C MET A 15 2.61 -4.96 -10.39
N ASN A 16 2.37 -5.98 -9.56
CA ASN A 16 1.04 -6.60 -9.41
C ASN A 16 0.08 -5.62 -8.75
N TRP A 17 0.53 -4.93 -7.70
CA TRP A 17 -0.24 -3.88 -7.05
C TRP A 17 -0.66 -2.77 -8.01
N ASN A 18 0.29 -2.21 -8.76
CA ASN A 18 0.02 -1.11 -9.67
C ASN A 18 -0.92 -1.54 -10.81
N ASN A 19 -0.81 -2.79 -11.30
CA ASN A 19 -1.75 -3.33 -12.27
C ASN A 19 -3.16 -3.53 -11.67
N TRP A 20 -3.23 -3.98 -10.42
CA TRP A 20 -4.49 -4.11 -9.71
C TRP A 20 -5.16 -2.73 -9.52
N CYS A 21 -4.43 -1.71 -9.07
CA CYS A 21 -4.96 -0.34 -8.92
C CYS A 21 -5.51 0.21 -10.24
N ARG A 22 -4.79 0.01 -11.35
CA ARG A 22 -5.24 0.45 -12.70
C ARG A 22 -6.50 -0.25 -13.19
N THR A 23 -6.71 -1.50 -12.78
CA THR A 23 -7.88 -2.31 -13.18
C THR A 23 -9.04 -2.21 -12.20
N ASN A 24 -8.83 -1.60 -11.03
CA ASN A 24 -9.83 -1.42 -9.98
C ASN A 24 -9.94 0.06 -9.54
N PRO A 25 -10.21 1.00 -10.47
CA PRO A 25 -10.33 2.40 -10.12
C PRO A 25 -11.50 2.63 -9.15
N GLY A 26 -11.28 3.48 -8.14
CA GLY A 26 -12.30 3.83 -7.15
C GLY A 26 -12.54 2.77 -6.06
N VAL A 27 -11.82 1.64 -6.09
CA VAL A 27 -11.81 0.72 -4.93
C VAL A 27 -11.04 1.37 -3.80
N ARG A 28 -11.67 1.46 -2.63
CA ARG A 28 -11.02 1.96 -1.42
C ARG A 28 -9.90 1.01 -0.99
N VAL A 29 -8.72 1.56 -0.77
CA VAL A 29 -7.55 0.83 -0.27
C VAL A 29 -7.47 0.93 1.25
N ASP A 30 -7.50 -0.22 1.93
CA ASP A 30 -7.31 -0.33 3.38
C ASP A 30 -6.16 -1.30 3.69
N LEU A 31 -5.02 -0.70 4.03
CA LEU A 31 -3.79 -1.38 4.43
C LEU A 31 -3.50 -1.14 5.93
N SER A 32 -4.51 -0.76 6.72
CA SER A 32 -4.33 -0.38 8.12
C SER A 32 -3.83 -1.53 9.00
N GLY A 33 -2.75 -1.28 9.74
CA GLY A 33 -2.12 -2.25 10.63
C GLY A 33 -1.36 -3.37 9.90
N ALA A 34 -1.24 -3.32 8.58
CA ALA A 34 -0.50 -4.33 7.83
C ALA A 34 1.02 -4.21 8.05
N ASP A 35 1.70 -5.35 8.02
CA ASP A 35 3.16 -5.42 8.11
C ASP A 35 3.79 -5.43 6.72
N PHE A 36 4.52 -4.35 6.41
CA PHE A 36 5.35 -4.16 5.23
C PHE A 36 6.80 -3.84 5.61
N GLY A 37 7.27 -4.30 6.78
CA GLY A 37 8.64 -4.05 7.22
C GLY A 37 9.66 -4.59 6.22
N GLY A 38 10.61 -3.76 5.81
CA GLY A 38 11.64 -4.09 4.81
C GLY A 38 11.12 -4.31 3.39
N ALA A 39 9.84 -3.99 3.11
CA ALA A 39 9.26 -4.21 1.79
C ALA A 39 9.80 -3.21 0.75
N ASP A 40 10.01 -3.69 -0.48
CA ASP A 40 10.17 -2.82 -1.65
C ASP A 40 8.78 -2.36 -2.12
N LEU A 41 8.45 -1.11 -1.78
CA LEU A 41 7.24 -0.40 -2.22
C LEU A 41 7.60 0.75 -3.16
N ASN A 42 8.78 0.70 -3.80
CA ASN A 42 9.21 1.73 -4.73
C ASN A 42 8.17 1.87 -5.86
N SER A 43 7.75 3.10 -6.14
CA SER A 43 6.75 3.40 -7.18
C SER A 43 5.35 2.80 -6.93
N ALA A 44 5.01 2.41 -5.69
CA ALA A 44 3.68 1.86 -5.38
C ALA A 44 2.58 2.93 -5.45
N LEU A 45 1.46 2.59 -6.09
CA LEU A 45 0.26 3.44 -6.15
C LEU A 45 -0.54 3.36 -4.85
N LEU A 46 -0.29 4.26 -3.91
CA LEU A 46 -0.91 4.28 -2.57
C LEU A 46 -1.80 5.53 -2.35
N THR A 47 -2.25 6.16 -3.43
CA THR A 47 -3.14 7.33 -3.42
C THR A 47 -4.42 7.01 -2.63
N GLU A 48 -4.76 7.88 -1.66
CA GLU A 48 -5.89 7.73 -0.73
C GLU A 48 -5.92 6.42 0.09
N ALA A 49 -4.80 5.69 0.15
CA ALA A 49 -4.71 4.45 0.93
C ALA A 49 -4.78 4.73 2.43
N ASN A 50 -5.56 3.94 3.16
CA ASN A 50 -5.51 3.92 4.62
C ASN A 50 -4.33 3.05 5.09
N LEU A 51 -3.22 3.66 5.49
CA LEU A 51 -2.01 3.03 6.02
C LEU A 51 -1.91 3.19 7.55
N ARG A 52 -3.01 3.53 8.23
CA ARG A 52 -2.99 3.79 9.67
C ARG A 52 -2.41 2.61 10.44
N GLY A 53 -1.41 2.88 11.27
CA GLY A 53 -0.72 1.87 12.08
C GLY A 53 0.00 0.78 11.27
N ALA A 54 0.17 0.92 9.95
CA ALA A 54 0.94 -0.02 9.15
C ALA A 54 2.42 0.00 9.59
N TYR A 55 3.05 -1.17 9.65
CA TYR A 55 4.46 -1.28 9.97
C TYR A 55 5.29 -1.13 8.69
N LEU A 56 5.92 0.05 8.53
CA LEU A 56 6.70 0.45 7.35
C LEU A 56 8.20 0.59 7.65
N MET A 57 8.68 0.05 8.78
CA MET A 57 10.10 0.14 9.15
C MET A 57 10.95 -0.50 8.06
N GLU A 58 11.99 0.20 7.59
CA GLU A 58 12.89 -0.24 6.51
C GLU A 58 12.22 -0.45 5.14
N ALA A 59 10.95 -0.10 4.96
CA ALA A 59 10.31 -0.17 3.64
C ALA A 59 10.87 0.92 2.70
N ASP A 60 11.20 0.55 1.46
CA ASP A 60 11.53 1.52 0.42
C ASP A 60 10.24 2.05 -0.20
N MET A 61 9.95 3.34 0.01
CA MET A 61 8.82 4.03 -0.61
C MET A 61 9.27 5.22 -1.48
N SER A 62 10.51 5.20 -1.98
CA SER A 62 11.18 6.38 -2.56
C SER A 62 10.41 7.07 -3.69
N GLU A 63 9.56 6.34 -4.42
CA GLU A 63 8.74 6.86 -5.51
C GLU A 63 7.24 6.54 -5.35
N ALA A 64 6.80 6.14 -4.15
CA ALA A 64 5.40 5.79 -3.92
C ALA A 64 4.48 7.02 -4.08
N GLU A 65 3.34 6.82 -4.75
CA GLU A 65 2.29 7.83 -4.84
C GLU A 65 1.44 7.80 -3.56
N LEU A 66 1.63 8.79 -2.68
CA LEU A 66 0.98 8.85 -1.36
C LEU A 66 -0.02 10.00 -1.23
N GLN A 67 -0.48 10.58 -2.35
CA GLN A 67 -1.41 11.71 -2.29
C GLN A 67 -2.69 11.30 -1.56
N GLY A 68 -3.00 11.99 -0.47
CA GLY A 68 -4.17 11.67 0.36
C GLY A 68 -4.06 10.39 1.20
N ALA A 69 -2.92 9.71 1.21
CA ALA A 69 -2.72 8.53 2.04
C ALA A 69 -2.75 8.88 3.53
N ASP A 70 -3.31 7.98 4.33
CA ASP A 70 -3.49 8.17 5.76
C ASP A 70 -2.47 7.35 6.56
N LEU A 71 -1.45 8.01 7.08
CA LEU A 71 -0.30 7.41 7.78
C LEU A 71 -0.35 7.59 9.30
N TYR A 72 -1.48 8.02 9.87
CA TYR A 72 -1.58 8.23 11.32
C TYR A 72 -1.42 6.91 12.09
N LEU A 73 -0.73 6.98 13.23
CA LEU A 73 -0.54 5.85 14.15
C LEU A 73 -1.75 5.65 15.07
#